data_AF-A3BPP7-F1
#
_entry.id   AF-A3BPP7-F1
#
_cell.length_a   1.000
_cell.length_b   1.000
_cell.length_c   1.000
_cell.angle_alpha   90.00
_cell.angle_beta   90.00
_cell.angle_gamma   90.00
#
_symmetry.space_group_name_H-M   'P 1'
#
loop_
_entity.id
_entity.type
_entity.pdbx_description
1 polymer ?
#
loop_
_entity_poly.entity_id
_entity_poly.type
_entity_poly.pdbx_seq_one_letter_code
_entity_poly.pdbx_strand_id
1 'polypeptide(L)'
;MEDVKSGGAVPFLDPDNCPNGWATPPGDTFMVRGPDYLATKVKIPGGEYLLKPLGFDWMKSPAKICEILNNKSHRVRKAIDGEVLRGNQPFVWAFNLQLPSKDNYSAIFYFVSLEPVPEGSLMDQFLKGDEAFRKSRLKLIANIVRGPWIVRTAVGEQAICILGRALTCKYTQGSNFIEIDVDVGSSIVANAIVHLAFGYVQTLTVDLAFLIEGQTESELPERLLGAVRFSELNPGSAGVYEVPSEEQQESAPFLPARLWQGFSNMLHNPGNSREPSSTSQSTNGSLHKEDADENTRESLHKEDVDDNTAGSLLKEDGYESATGSFDKEDTEEDSNGSLHNGDADENTKW
;
A
#
# COMPACT_ATOMS: atom_id res chain seq x y z
N MET A 1 -6.90 4.67 -21.76
CA MET A 1 -6.80 4.89 -20.29
C MET A 1 -6.37 6.28 -19.84
N GLU A 2 -5.85 7.16 -20.72
CA GLU A 2 -5.27 8.46 -20.32
C GLU A 2 -6.25 9.39 -19.58
N ASP A 3 -7.55 9.35 -19.92
CA ASP A 3 -8.60 10.14 -19.25
C ASP A 3 -8.72 9.87 -17.75
N VAL A 4 -8.24 8.70 -17.28
CA VAL A 4 -8.22 8.38 -15.84
C VAL A 4 -7.28 9.33 -15.10
N LYS A 5 -6.21 9.79 -15.73
CA LYS A 5 -5.21 10.64 -15.10
C LYS A 5 -5.76 12.03 -14.76
N SER A 6 -6.61 12.58 -15.64
CA SER A 6 -7.23 13.89 -15.47
C SER A 6 -8.65 13.84 -14.88
N GLY A 7 -9.25 12.65 -14.74
CA GLY A 7 -10.65 12.51 -14.32
C GLY A 7 -10.91 12.55 -12.81
N GLY A 8 -9.87 12.70 -11.97
CA GLY A 8 -10.01 12.82 -10.52
C GLY A 8 -10.25 14.26 -10.07
N ALA A 9 -10.65 14.46 -8.81
CA ALA A 9 -10.90 15.80 -8.24
C ALA A 9 -9.64 16.65 -8.07
N VAL A 10 -8.46 16.02 -8.10
CA VAL A 10 -7.16 16.66 -7.92
C VAL A 10 -6.42 16.63 -9.27
N PRO A 11 -5.96 17.78 -9.79
CA PRO A 11 -5.32 17.85 -11.11
C PRO A 11 -3.94 17.17 -11.12
N PHE A 12 -3.63 16.48 -12.22
CA PHE A 12 -2.28 15.97 -12.48
C PHE A 12 -1.39 17.10 -13.02
N LEU A 13 -0.28 17.39 -12.33
CA LEU A 13 0.62 18.51 -12.61
C LEU A 13 2.07 18.06 -12.72
N ASP A 14 2.95 19.00 -13.08
CA ASP A 14 4.40 18.82 -13.04
C ASP A 14 4.89 18.72 -11.58
N PRO A 15 5.79 17.78 -11.23
CA PRO A 15 6.23 17.62 -9.85
C PRO A 15 6.92 18.87 -9.26
N ASP A 16 7.62 19.68 -10.07
CA ASP A 16 8.30 20.89 -9.61
C ASP A 16 7.32 22.06 -9.39
N ASN A 17 6.13 21.99 -10.01
CA ASN A 17 5.06 22.96 -9.86
C ASN A 17 3.71 22.27 -9.67
N CYS A 18 3.50 21.71 -8.47
CA CYS A 18 2.33 20.90 -8.13
C CYS A 18 1.43 21.53 -7.04
N PRO A 19 0.95 22.78 -7.15
CA PRO A 19 0.05 23.37 -6.16
C PRO A 19 -1.35 22.74 -6.23
N ASN A 20 -1.92 22.36 -5.08
CA ASN A 20 -3.25 21.75 -4.98
C ASN A 20 -3.46 20.54 -5.92
N GLY A 21 -2.37 19.87 -6.30
CA GLY A 21 -2.33 18.88 -7.35
C GLY A 21 -1.69 17.58 -6.89
N TRP A 22 -1.64 16.63 -7.81
CA TRP A 22 -0.82 15.44 -7.69
C TRP A 22 0.12 15.29 -8.88
N ALA A 23 1.25 14.63 -8.69
CA ALA A 23 2.27 14.43 -9.71
C ALA A 23 3.00 13.10 -9.51
N THR A 24 3.90 12.78 -10.42
CA THR A 24 4.84 11.67 -10.27
C THR A 24 6.22 12.24 -9.96
N PRO A 25 6.72 12.14 -8.72
CA PRO A 25 8.02 12.68 -8.36
C PRO A 25 9.16 11.89 -9.02
N PRO A 26 10.40 12.41 -9.08
CA PRO A 26 11.55 11.65 -9.55
C PRO A 26 11.87 10.47 -8.61
N GLY A 27 12.09 9.27 -9.15
CA GLY A 27 12.33 8.06 -8.34
C GLY A 27 13.64 8.09 -7.55
N ASP A 28 14.61 8.88 -8.01
CA ASP A 28 15.90 9.08 -7.34
C ASP A 28 15.78 9.81 -5.98
N THR A 29 14.63 10.40 -5.69
CA THR A 29 14.34 10.99 -4.38
C THR A 29 14.08 9.94 -3.28
N PHE A 30 13.87 8.68 -3.66
CA PHE A 30 13.65 7.58 -2.74
C PHE A 30 14.87 6.67 -2.69
N MET A 31 15.39 6.42 -1.48
CA MET A 31 16.53 5.54 -1.28
C MET A 31 16.08 4.11 -1.02
N VAL A 32 16.50 3.18 -1.88
CA VAL A 32 16.13 1.75 -1.84
C VAL A 32 17.35 0.87 -1.56
N ARG A 33 17.13 -0.39 -1.17
CA ARG A 33 18.25 -1.34 -0.93
C ARG A 33 19.03 -1.58 -2.24
N GLY A 34 20.34 -1.32 -2.22
CA GLY A 34 21.22 -1.60 -3.34
C GLY A 34 21.50 -3.09 -3.56
N PRO A 35 22.23 -3.45 -4.64
CA PRO A 35 22.49 -4.84 -5.02
C PRO A 35 23.11 -5.67 -3.89
N ASP A 36 24.09 -5.11 -3.19
CA ASP A 36 24.81 -5.78 -2.11
C ASP A 36 24.32 -5.36 -0.71
N TYR A 37 23.07 -4.89 -0.59
CA TYR A 37 22.57 -4.30 0.66
C TYR A 37 22.65 -5.27 1.85
N LEU A 38 22.42 -6.58 1.64
CA LEU A 38 22.44 -7.54 2.74
C LEU A 38 23.80 -7.56 3.45
N ALA A 39 24.89 -7.39 2.71
CA ALA A 39 26.25 -7.30 3.23
C ALA A 39 26.66 -5.87 3.62
N THR A 40 26.36 -4.88 2.77
CA THR A 40 26.91 -3.52 2.88
C THR A 40 26.02 -2.54 3.63
N LYS A 41 24.71 -2.83 3.73
CA LYS A 41 23.65 -1.92 4.18
C LYS A 41 23.56 -0.61 3.40
N VAL A 42 24.15 -0.55 2.20
CA VAL A 42 24.16 0.65 1.35
C VAL A 42 22.87 0.75 0.53
N LYS A 43 22.18 1.87 0.66
CA LYS A 43 21.02 2.24 -0.17
C LYS A 43 21.46 3.04 -1.38
N ILE A 44 20.70 2.94 -2.46
CA ILE A 44 20.90 3.66 -3.73
C ILE A 44 19.63 4.43 -4.11
N PRO A 45 19.72 5.45 -4.99
CA PRO A 45 18.54 6.06 -5.59
C PRO A 45 17.64 5.03 -6.29
N GLY A 46 16.32 5.19 -6.17
CA GLY A 46 15.34 4.20 -6.61
C GLY A 46 15.15 4.07 -8.12
N GLY A 47 15.52 5.09 -8.90
CA GLY A 47 15.45 5.06 -10.36
C GLY A 47 14.03 4.94 -10.92
N GLU A 48 13.88 4.19 -12.02
CA GLU A 48 12.62 4.06 -12.75
C GLU A 48 11.56 3.21 -12.02
N TYR A 49 10.30 3.56 -12.23
CA TYR A 49 9.15 2.84 -11.69
C TYR A 49 8.80 1.61 -12.54
N LEU A 50 8.37 0.54 -11.87
CA LEU A 50 7.84 -0.65 -12.53
C LEU A 50 6.48 -0.40 -13.20
N LEU A 51 5.66 0.47 -12.62
CA LEU A 51 4.30 0.76 -13.04
C LEU A 51 4.16 2.22 -13.46
N LYS A 52 3.30 2.47 -14.45
CA LYS A 52 2.99 3.83 -14.90
C LYS A 52 1.90 4.45 -14.01
N PRO A 53 1.97 5.73 -13.66
CA PRO A 53 0.91 6.42 -12.93
C PRO A 53 -0.37 6.48 -13.79
N LEU A 54 -1.48 5.99 -13.26
CA LEU A 54 -2.77 5.94 -13.94
C LEU A 54 -3.72 7.03 -13.45
N GLY A 55 -3.78 7.28 -12.14
CA GLY A 55 -4.70 8.26 -11.57
C GLY A 55 -4.56 8.42 -10.07
N PHE A 56 -5.22 9.45 -9.54
CA PHE A 56 -5.34 9.71 -8.12
C PHE A 56 -6.77 10.16 -7.80
N ASP A 57 -7.38 9.56 -6.78
CA ASP A 57 -8.66 9.96 -6.24
C ASP A 57 -8.52 10.40 -4.78
N TRP A 58 -9.04 11.59 -4.50
CA TRP A 58 -9.20 12.14 -3.15
C TRP A 58 -10.69 12.13 -2.83
N MET A 59 -11.12 11.24 -1.94
CA MET A 59 -12.53 10.97 -1.68
C MET A 59 -12.86 10.96 -0.20
N LYS A 60 -14.15 11.12 0.10
CA LYS A 60 -14.71 11.02 1.45
C LYS A 60 -16.05 10.29 1.46
N SER A 61 -16.37 9.64 2.58
CA SER A 61 -17.61 8.89 2.76
C SER A 61 -17.95 8.75 4.26
N PRO A 62 -19.24 8.63 4.65
CA PRO A 62 -19.60 8.34 6.04
C PRO A 62 -18.95 7.06 6.61
N ALA A 63 -18.54 6.13 5.75
CA ALA A 63 -17.83 4.89 6.11
C ALA A 63 -16.54 4.73 5.28
N LYS A 64 -15.63 3.84 5.73
CA LYS A 64 -14.42 3.51 4.97
C LYS A 64 -14.79 3.00 3.57
N ILE A 65 -14.10 3.52 2.55
CA ILE A 65 -14.24 3.07 1.18
C ILE A 65 -13.31 1.87 1.00
N CYS A 66 -13.86 0.71 0.64
CA CYS A 66 -13.11 -0.52 0.39
C CYS A 66 -13.53 -1.12 -0.94
N GLU A 67 -12.65 -1.93 -1.55
CA GLU A 67 -12.92 -2.68 -2.78
C GLU A 67 -13.47 -1.81 -3.94
N ILE A 68 -12.95 -0.60 -4.09
CA ILE A 68 -13.44 0.36 -5.06
C ILE A 68 -13.38 -0.15 -6.50
N LEU A 69 -12.41 -1.01 -6.81
CA LEU A 69 -12.27 -1.61 -8.14
C LEU A 69 -13.25 -2.76 -8.39
N ASN A 70 -13.95 -3.28 -7.38
CA ASN A 70 -15.09 -4.19 -7.58
C ASN A 70 -16.33 -3.46 -8.09
N ASN A 71 -16.44 -2.15 -7.85
CA ASN A 71 -17.54 -1.34 -8.36
C ASN A 71 -17.38 -1.07 -9.87
N LYS A 72 -18.19 -1.76 -10.70
CA LYS A 72 -18.20 -1.60 -12.17
C LYS A 72 -18.56 -0.19 -12.64
N SER A 73 -19.20 0.62 -11.79
CA SER A 73 -19.51 2.01 -12.13
C SER A 73 -18.33 2.96 -11.93
N HIS A 74 -17.32 2.55 -11.15
CA HIS A 74 -16.14 3.35 -10.83
C HIS A 74 -15.33 3.69 -12.07
N ARG A 75 -14.84 4.94 -12.15
CA ARG A 75 -14.18 5.49 -13.35
C ARG A 75 -12.96 4.67 -13.79
N VAL A 76 -12.16 4.22 -12.81
CA VAL A 76 -10.96 3.40 -13.08
C VAL A 76 -11.38 2.00 -13.53
N ARG A 77 -12.43 1.43 -12.93
CA ARG A 77 -12.93 0.10 -13.31
C ARG A 77 -13.49 0.09 -14.73
N LYS A 78 -14.27 1.11 -15.10
CA LYS A 78 -14.73 1.30 -16.49
C LYS A 78 -13.59 1.42 -17.48
N ALA A 79 -12.51 2.10 -17.11
CA ALA A 79 -11.33 2.24 -17.96
C ALA A 79 -10.61 0.89 -18.14
N ILE A 80 -10.48 0.08 -17.09
CA ILE A 80 -9.96 -1.30 -17.17
C ILE A 80 -10.80 -2.12 -18.13
N ASP A 81 -12.12 -2.18 -17.88
CA ASP A 81 -13.04 -2.99 -18.70
C ASP A 81 -13.01 -2.51 -20.18
N GLY A 82 -12.90 -1.20 -20.42
CA GLY A 82 -12.82 -0.62 -21.76
C GLY A 82 -11.57 -1.01 -22.54
N GLU A 83 -10.40 -1.13 -21.89
CA GLU A 83 -9.17 -1.62 -22.52
C GLU A 83 -9.25 -3.13 -22.79
N VAL A 84 -9.83 -3.90 -21.87
CA VAL A 84 -10.06 -5.35 -22.06
C VAL A 84 -10.93 -5.61 -23.29
N LEU A 85 -11.98 -4.81 -23.49
CA LEU A 85 -12.82 -4.89 -24.69
C LEU A 85 -12.07 -4.54 -25.99
N ARG A 86 -10.98 -3.76 -25.91
CA ARG A 86 -10.11 -3.44 -27.05
C ARG A 86 -9.04 -4.51 -27.30
N GLY A 87 -9.03 -5.59 -26.52
CA GLY A 87 -8.05 -6.68 -26.62
C GLY A 87 -6.77 -6.46 -25.84
N ASN A 88 -6.68 -5.36 -25.07
CA ASN A 88 -5.54 -5.11 -24.19
C ASN A 88 -5.73 -5.86 -22.86
N GLN A 89 -4.65 -6.07 -22.11
CA GLN A 89 -4.69 -6.72 -20.79
C GLN A 89 -3.98 -5.87 -19.73
N PRO A 90 -4.50 -4.67 -19.43
CA PRO A 90 -3.91 -3.85 -18.38
C PRO A 90 -4.02 -4.56 -17.04
N PHE A 91 -3.02 -4.34 -16.18
CA PHE A 91 -3.07 -4.76 -14.79
C PHE A 91 -2.88 -3.55 -13.87
N VAL A 92 -3.93 -3.19 -13.13
CA VAL A 92 -3.96 -1.98 -12.29
C VAL A 92 -3.65 -2.32 -10.83
N TRP A 93 -2.79 -1.51 -10.21
CA TRP A 93 -2.55 -1.52 -8.77
C TRP A 93 -3.22 -0.30 -8.16
N ALA A 94 -4.08 -0.52 -7.16
CA ALA A 94 -4.70 0.55 -6.38
C ALA A 94 -4.19 0.49 -4.93
N PHE A 95 -3.63 1.59 -4.44
CA PHE A 95 -3.28 1.76 -3.03
C PHE A 95 -4.22 2.78 -2.42
N ASN A 96 -5.12 2.34 -1.55
CA ASN A 96 -6.09 3.18 -0.87
C ASN A 96 -5.64 3.43 0.57
N LEU A 97 -5.04 4.59 0.83
CA LEU A 97 -4.79 5.03 2.19
C LEU A 97 -6.09 5.53 2.78
N GLN A 98 -6.64 4.77 3.72
CA GLN A 98 -7.87 5.10 4.43
C GLN A 98 -7.49 5.91 5.67
N LEU A 99 -8.05 7.11 5.81
CA LEU A 99 -7.84 8.03 6.92
C LEU A 99 -9.15 8.12 7.73
N PRO A 100 -9.32 7.28 8.76
CA PRO A 100 -10.52 7.31 9.58
C PRO A 100 -10.63 8.65 10.29
N SER A 101 -11.75 9.32 10.06
CA SER A 101 -12.10 10.59 10.69
C SER A 101 -13.63 10.67 10.70
N LYS A 102 -14.20 11.81 11.11
CA LYS A 102 -15.65 12.00 11.05
C LYS A 102 -16.22 11.75 9.64
N ASP A 103 -15.49 12.16 8.60
CA ASP A 103 -15.94 12.08 7.20
C ASP A 103 -15.23 10.98 6.38
N ASN A 104 -14.42 10.12 7.03
CA ASN A 104 -13.52 9.09 6.46
C ASN A 104 -12.97 9.42 5.06
N TYR A 105 -11.71 9.84 5.00
CA TYR A 105 -11.07 10.16 3.73
C TYR A 105 -10.34 8.96 3.14
N SER A 106 -10.28 8.89 1.82
CA SER A 106 -9.46 7.95 1.06
C SER A 106 -8.61 8.68 0.05
N ALA A 107 -7.30 8.49 0.15
CA ALA A 107 -6.34 8.86 -0.88
C ALA A 107 -5.97 7.61 -1.68
N ILE A 108 -6.48 7.49 -2.90
CA ILE A 108 -6.35 6.28 -3.72
C ILE A 108 -5.45 6.54 -4.91
N PHE A 109 -4.35 5.81 -4.97
CA PHE A 109 -3.33 5.93 -5.99
C PHE A 109 -3.41 4.74 -6.94
N TYR A 110 -3.59 5.02 -8.23
CA TYR A 110 -3.70 4.02 -9.26
C TYR A 110 -2.43 4.00 -10.12
N PHE A 111 -1.87 2.83 -10.29
CA PHE A 111 -0.76 2.56 -11.21
C PHE A 111 -1.15 1.43 -12.17
N VAL A 112 -0.52 1.37 -13.34
CA VAL A 112 -0.86 0.39 -14.36
C VAL A 112 0.39 -0.19 -15.00
N SER A 113 0.36 -1.51 -15.23
CA SER A 113 1.21 -2.16 -16.22
C SER A 113 0.36 -2.49 -17.45
N LEU A 114 0.88 -2.18 -18.63
CA LEU A 114 0.31 -2.64 -19.91
C LEU A 114 1.00 -3.90 -20.40
N GLU A 115 2.20 -4.17 -19.88
CA GLU A 115 2.98 -5.37 -20.17
C GLU A 115 2.70 -6.44 -19.11
N PRO A 116 2.76 -7.74 -19.48
CA PRO A 116 2.65 -8.82 -18.52
C PRO A 116 3.73 -8.73 -17.44
N VAL A 117 3.36 -9.06 -16.21
CA VAL A 117 4.32 -9.17 -15.11
C VAL A 117 5.29 -10.31 -15.42
N PRO A 118 6.62 -10.09 -15.40
CA PRO A 118 7.57 -11.16 -15.68
C PRO A 118 7.43 -12.30 -14.67
N GLU A 119 7.30 -13.53 -15.17
CA GLU A 119 7.15 -14.71 -14.32
C GLU A 119 8.34 -14.89 -13.39
N GLY A 120 8.08 -15.22 -12.13
CA GLY A 120 9.11 -15.39 -11.10
C GLY A 120 9.69 -14.09 -10.55
N SER A 121 9.33 -12.91 -11.11
CA SER A 121 9.71 -11.62 -10.52
C SER A 121 9.09 -11.44 -9.13
N LEU A 122 9.66 -10.54 -8.32
CA LEU A 122 9.12 -10.24 -6.99
C LEU A 122 7.67 -9.73 -7.04
N MET A 123 7.29 -9.05 -8.13
CA MET A 123 5.91 -8.61 -8.37
C MET A 123 4.98 -9.79 -8.69
N ASP A 124 5.42 -10.75 -9.51
CA ASP A 124 4.68 -11.99 -9.79
C ASP A 124 4.49 -12.82 -8.51
N GLN A 125 5.57 -12.98 -7.73
CA GLN A 125 5.54 -13.65 -6.44
C GLN A 125 4.59 -12.97 -5.45
N PHE A 126 4.55 -11.63 -5.41
CA PHE A 126 3.62 -10.91 -4.54
C PHE A 126 2.15 -11.09 -4.94
N LEU A 127 1.86 -11.07 -6.24
CA LEU A 127 0.50 -11.30 -6.75
C LEU A 127 0.03 -12.73 -6.46
N LYS A 128 0.89 -13.73 -6.61
CA LYS A 128 0.59 -15.15 -6.34
C LYS A 128 0.73 -15.56 -4.87
N GLY A 129 1.43 -14.74 -4.08
CA GLY A 129 1.77 -15.02 -2.69
C GLY A 129 0.57 -15.01 -1.76
N ASP A 130 0.74 -15.61 -0.59
CA ASP A 130 -0.27 -15.62 0.47
C ASP A 130 -0.30 -14.30 1.26
N GLU A 131 -1.23 -14.21 2.22
CA GLU A 131 -1.36 -13.03 3.08
C GLU A 131 -0.08 -12.77 3.89
N ALA A 132 0.58 -13.81 4.39
CA ALA A 132 1.80 -13.67 5.20
C ALA A 132 2.96 -13.07 4.39
N PHE A 133 3.13 -13.53 3.14
CA PHE A 133 4.08 -12.96 2.20
C PHE A 133 3.75 -11.48 1.95
N ARG A 134 2.52 -11.16 1.54
CA ARG A 134 2.14 -9.76 1.26
C ARG A 134 2.33 -8.86 2.48
N LYS A 135 1.95 -9.35 3.66
CA LYS A 135 2.06 -8.67 4.96
C LYS A 135 3.51 -8.31 5.30
N SER A 136 4.45 -9.20 4.99
CA SER A 136 5.87 -9.03 5.32
C SER A 136 6.66 -8.25 4.27
N ARG A 137 6.09 -8.00 3.08
CA ARG A 137 6.84 -7.48 1.93
C ARG A 137 6.39 -6.12 1.44
N LEU A 138 5.12 -5.74 1.56
CA LEU A 138 4.66 -4.45 1.03
C LEU A 138 5.27 -3.30 1.84
N LYS A 139 6.03 -2.43 1.18
CA LYS A 139 6.75 -1.31 1.79
C LYS A 139 6.27 0.03 1.23
N LEU A 140 6.23 1.03 2.10
CA LEU A 140 5.98 2.44 1.80
C LEU A 140 7.18 3.27 2.23
N ILE A 141 7.59 4.21 1.39
CA ILE A 141 8.50 5.31 1.74
C ILE A 141 7.72 6.61 1.64
N ALA A 142 7.75 7.43 2.68
CA ALA A 142 7.11 8.72 2.74
C ALA A 142 8.12 9.84 3.00
N ASN A 143 8.10 10.87 2.17
CA ASN A 143 8.95 12.06 2.29
C ASN A 143 8.07 13.30 2.42
N ILE A 144 8.25 14.09 3.48
CA ILE A 144 7.62 15.40 3.60
C ILE A 144 8.49 16.42 2.86
N VAL A 145 8.15 16.72 1.61
CA VAL A 145 8.88 17.67 0.76
C VAL A 145 8.72 19.09 1.29
N ARG A 146 7.47 19.50 1.54
CA ARG A 146 7.11 20.78 2.17
C ARG A 146 6.16 20.55 3.32
N GLY A 147 6.33 21.29 4.40
CA GLY A 147 5.46 21.17 5.56
C GLY A 147 6.09 21.71 6.84
N PRO A 148 5.27 21.97 7.86
CA PRO A 148 5.73 22.41 9.18
C PRO A 148 6.72 21.42 9.81
N TRP A 149 7.68 21.96 10.56
CA TRP A 149 8.73 21.15 11.23
C TRP A 149 8.14 20.09 12.17
N ILE A 150 7.01 20.37 12.82
CA ILE A 150 6.33 19.43 13.72
C ILE A 150 5.82 18.19 12.97
N VAL A 151 5.33 18.34 11.74
CA VAL A 151 4.89 17.21 10.91
C VAL A 151 6.09 16.40 10.45
N ARG A 152 7.16 17.07 9.97
CA ARG A 152 8.41 16.40 9.59
C ARG A 152 9.00 15.58 10.74
N THR A 153 8.98 16.15 11.95
CA THR A 153 9.50 15.49 13.16
C THR A 153 8.66 14.27 13.54
N ALA A 154 7.33 14.38 13.47
CA ALA A 154 6.43 13.27 13.80
C ALA A 154 6.51 12.12 12.79
N VAL A 155 6.70 12.43 11.51
CA VAL A 155 6.89 11.45 10.44
C VAL A 155 8.28 10.81 10.52
N GLY A 156 9.29 11.58 10.94
CA GLY A 156 10.68 11.17 10.99
C GLY A 156 11.44 11.51 9.72
N GLU A 157 12.77 11.45 9.80
CA GLU A 157 13.68 11.82 8.71
C GLU A 157 13.62 10.84 7.51
N GLN A 158 13.35 9.55 7.78
CA GLN A 158 13.10 8.53 6.78
C GLN A 158 11.88 7.69 7.19
N ALA A 159 10.68 8.12 6.79
CA ALA A 159 9.47 7.35 7.06
C ALA A 159 9.36 6.17 6.10
N ILE A 160 9.96 5.05 6.50
CA ILE A 160 9.90 3.78 5.78
C ILE A 160 9.11 2.80 6.64
N CYS A 161 8.13 2.13 6.05
CA CYS A 161 7.25 1.24 6.78
C CYS A 161 6.91 0.01 5.93
N ILE A 162 7.01 -1.18 6.52
CA ILE A 162 6.39 -2.39 5.96
C ILE A 162 4.90 -2.33 6.32
N LEU A 163 4.07 -1.92 5.35
CA LEU A 163 2.66 -1.59 5.57
C LEU A 163 1.90 -2.72 6.25
N GLY A 164 2.05 -3.96 5.79
CA GLY A 164 1.32 -5.08 6.37
C GLY A 164 1.74 -5.43 7.81
N ARG A 165 2.94 -5.03 8.25
CA ARG A 165 3.36 -5.21 9.64
C ARG A 165 2.84 -4.10 10.54
N ALA A 166 2.80 -2.87 10.04
CA ALA A 166 2.44 -1.70 10.84
C ALA A 166 0.93 -1.40 10.84
N LEU A 167 0.21 -1.79 9.78
CA LEU A 167 -1.19 -1.47 9.52
C LEU A 167 -1.93 -2.71 9.03
N THR A 168 -3.23 -2.78 9.32
CA THR A 168 -4.14 -3.71 8.65
C THR A 168 -4.26 -3.33 7.19
N CYS A 169 -3.95 -4.28 6.31
CA CYS A 169 -4.09 -4.15 4.86
C CYS A 169 -5.04 -5.22 4.33
N LYS A 170 -6.09 -4.83 3.61
CA LYS A 170 -6.96 -5.78 2.89
C LYS A 170 -6.57 -5.82 1.42
N TYR A 171 -6.35 -7.03 0.90
CA TYR A 171 -5.94 -7.26 -0.48
C TYR A 171 -7.12 -7.82 -1.28
N THR A 172 -7.54 -7.10 -2.31
CA THR A 172 -8.64 -7.50 -3.19
C THR A 172 -8.11 -7.63 -4.61
N GLN A 173 -8.13 -8.84 -5.15
CA GLN A 173 -7.56 -9.13 -6.47
C GLN A 173 -8.65 -9.57 -7.44
N GLY A 174 -8.68 -8.92 -8.60
CA GLY A 174 -9.47 -9.34 -9.76
C GLY A 174 -8.59 -9.78 -10.92
N SER A 175 -9.20 -10.06 -12.07
CA SER A 175 -8.47 -10.52 -13.27
C SER A 175 -7.45 -9.50 -13.80
N ASN A 176 -7.73 -8.21 -13.65
CA ASN A 176 -6.96 -7.10 -14.23
C ASN A 176 -6.57 -6.05 -13.18
N PHE A 177 -6.68 -6.36 -11.90
CA PHE A 177 -6.27 -5.44 -10.84
C PHE A 177 -5.93 -6.14 -9.53
N ILE A 178 -5.17 -5.43 -8.71
CA ILE A 178 -5.06 -5.65 -7.27
C ILE A 178 -5.32 -4.32 -6.56
N GLU A 179 -6.09 -4.36 -5.49
CA GLU A 179 -6.38 -3.24 -4.62
C GLU A 179 -5.88 -3.57 -3.21
N ILE A 180 -5.22 -2.58 -2.60
CA ILE A 180 -4.70 -2.66 -1.24
C ILE A 180 -5.34 -1.53 -0.44
N ASP A 181 -6.32 -1.89 0.39
CA ASP A 181 -6.94 -1.01 1.36
C ASP A 181 -6.08 -0.96 2.63
N VAL A 182 -5.46 0.19 2.90
CA VAL A 182 -4.54 0.40 4.01
C VAL A 182 -5.24 1.20 5.10
N ASP A 183 -5.61 0.53 6.19
CA ASP A 183 -6.33 1.14 7.30
C ASP A 183 -5.36 1.84 8.27
N VAL A 184 -5.15 3.14 8.09
CA VAL A 184 -4.26 3.92 8.98
C VAL A 184 -4.75 3.92 10.43
N GLY A 185 -6.07 3.84 10.65
CA GLY A 185 -6.66 3.84 11.99
C GLY A 185 -6.42 2.54 12.78
N SER A 186 -5.89 1.49 12.12
CA SER A 186 -5.55 0.23 12.79
C SER A 186 -4.32 0.33 13.70
N SER A 187 -3.52 1.39 13.60
CA SER A 187 -2.37 1.65 14.46
C SER A 187 -2.54 2.98 15.18
N ILE A 188 -2.49 2.96 16.51
CA ILE A 188 -2.58 4.17 17.34
C ILE A 188 -1.52 5.20 16.94
N VAL A 189 -0.29 4.74 16.70
CA VAL A 189 0.86 5.60 16.34
C VAL A 189 0.67 6.19 14.95
N ALA A 190 0.38 5.36 13.95
CA ALA A 190 0.20 5.84 12.58
C ALA A 190 -1.01 6.79 12.48
N ASN A 191 -2.09 6.45 13.18
CA ASN A 191 -3.29 7.27 13.26
C ASN A 191 -2.98 8.65 13.87
N ALA A 192 -2.21 8.72 14.95
CA ALA A 192 -1.80 9.98 15.56
C ALA A 192 -0.94 10.84 14.62
N ILE A 193 0.04 10.25 13.95
CA ILE A 193 0.92 10.94 12.98
C ILE A 193 0.10 11.48 11.80
N VAL A 194 -0.77 10.65 11.23
CA VAL A 194 -1.59 11.05 10.08
C VAL A 194 -2.63 12.10 10.47
N HIS A 195 -3.24 12.03 11.67
CA HIS A 195 -4.14 13.09 12.14
C HIS A 195 -3.42 14.42 12.34
N LEU A 196 -2.20 14.41 12.88
CA LEU A 196 -1.36 15.60 12.97
C LEU A 196 -1.08 16.16 11.57
N ALA A 197 -0.62 15.32 10.64
CA ALA A 197 -0.34 15.73 9.27
C ALA A 197 -1.61 16.26 8.57
N PHE A 198 -2.75 15.63 8.81
CA PHE A 198 -4.03 16.02 8.24
C PHE A 198 -4.46 17.42 8.68
N GLY A 199 -4.15 17.83 9.91
CA GLY A 199 -4.35 19.20 10.40
C GLY A 199 -3.57 20.27 9.61
N TYR A 200 -2.51 19.87 8.90
CA TYR A 200 -1.68 20.74 8.07
C TYR A 200 -1.78 20.44 6.58
N VAL A 201 -2.67 19.54 6.15
CA VAL A 201 -2.66 18.95 4.79
C VAL A 201 -2.68 19.98 3.65
N GLN A 202 -3.35 21.12 3.85
CA GLN A 202 -3.39 22.24 2.89
C GLN A 202 -2.06 23.00 2.75
N THR A 203 -1.05 22.67 3.55
CA THR A 203 0.30 23.26 3.51
C THR A 203 1.40 22.20 3.33
N LEU A 204 1.02 20.93 3.21
CA LEU A 204 1.95 19.82 3.02
C LEU A 204 2.18 19.55 1.53
N THR A 205 3.41 19.19 1.19
CA THR A 205 3.72 18.44 -0.03
C THR A 205 4.35 17.14 0.41
N VAL A 206 3.75 16.02 0.01
CA VAL A 206 4.15 14.68 0.42
C VAL A 206 4.44 13.85 -0.82
N ASP A 207 5.59 13.17 -0.79
CA ASP A 207 5.97 12.15 -1.75
C ASP A 207 5.81 10.78 -1.10
N LEU A 208 5.08 9.89 -1.74
CA LEU A 208 4.88 8.50 -1.33
C LEU A 208 5.37 7.57 -2.44
N ALA A 209 6.15 6.55 -2.08
CA ALA A 209 6.56 5.49 -2.99
C ALA A 209 6.23 4.11 -2.43
N PHE A 210 5.62 3.28 -3.26
CA PHE A 210 5.27 1.90 -2.95
C PHE A 210 6.30 0.96 -3.58
N LEU A 211 6.71 -0.06 -2.84
CA LEU A 211 7.64 -1.08 -3.32
C LEU A 211 7.43 -2.40 -2.57
N ILE A 212 8.00 -3.46 -3.11
CA ILE A 212 8.04 -4.77 -2.44
C ILE A 212 9.46 -4.93 -1.88
N GLU A 213 9.57 -5.19 -0.59
CA GLU A 213 10.85 -5.31 0.09
C GLU A 213 11.62 -6.55 -0.38
N GLY A 214 12.85 -6.33 -0.85
CA GLY A 214 13.81 -7.40 -1.15
C GLY A 214 14.49 -7.88 0.12
N GLN A 215 14.42 -9.20 0.37
CA GLN A 215 14.97 -9.89 1.54
C GLN A 215 16.02 -10.94 1.17
N THR A 216 16.18 -11.29 -0.12
CA THR A 216 17.25 -12.17 -0.62
C THR A 216 18.13 -11.47 -1.65
N GLU A 217 19.34 -11.98 -1.88
CA GLU A 217 20.26 -11.40 -2.87
C GLU A 217 19.66 -11.34 -4.28
N SER A 218 18.90 -12.36 -4.69
CA SER A 218 18.23 -12.41 -5.99
C SER A 218 17.08 -11.41 -6.15
N GLU A 219 16.62 -10.81 -5.05
CA GLU A 219 15.57 -9.79 -5.04
C GLU A 219 16.13 -8.36 -5.06
N LEU A 220 17.47 -8.21 -5.06
CA LEU A 220 18.16 -6.91 -5.03
C LEU A 220 18.74 -6.54 -6.41
N PRO A 221 18.86 -5.24 -6.74
CA PRO A 221 18.38 -4.10 -5.95
C PRO A 221 16.85 -4.02 -5.91
N GLU A 222 16.31 -3.43 -4.85
CA GLU A 222 14.89 -3.13 -4.76
C GLU A 222 14.47 -2.16 -5.89
N ARG A 223 13.26 -2.33 -6.41
CA ARG A 223 12.67 -1.41 -7.40
C ARG A 223 11.34 -0.85 -6.92
N LEU A 224 11.09 0.42 -7.24
CA LEU A 224 9.84 1.10 -6.90
C LEU A 224 8.71 0.58 -7.79
N LEU A 225 7.57 0.20 -7.19
CA LEU A 225 6.35 -0.10 -7.95
C LEU A 225 5.84 1.16 -8.63
N GLY A 226 5.72 2.24 -7.86
CA GLY A 226 5.26 3.54 -8.33
C GLY A 226 5.31 4.56 -7.20
N ALA A 227 5.27 5.84 -7.57
CA ALA A 227 5.26 6.93 -6.60
C ALA A 227 4.29 8.04 -7.00
N VAL A 228 3.91 8.81 -6.00
CA VAL A 228 2.96 9.91 -6.09
C VAL A 228 3.41 11.07 -5.22
N ARG A 229 3.32 12.27 -5.76
CA ARG A 229 3.38 13.53 -5.03
C ARG A 229 1.97 14.05 -4.92
N PHE A 230 1.57 14.54 -3.76
CA PHE A 230 0.41 15.42 -3.65
C PHE A 230 0.76 16.63 -2.80
N SER A 231 0.18 17.78 -3.14
CA SER A 231 0.39 19.01 -2.38
C SER A 231 -0.92 19.67 -2.03
N GLU A 232 -0.95 20.28 -0.84
CA GLU A 232 -1.97 21.22 -0.42
C GLU A 232 -3.38 20.63 -0.57
N LEU A 233 -3.55 19.32 -0.30
CA LEU A 233 -4.83 18.64 -0.54
C LEU A 233 -5.91 19.30 0.31
N ASN A 234 -6.95 19.79 -0.35
CA ASN A 234 -8.07 20.43 0.32
C ASN A 234 -9.11 19.37 0.73
N PRO A 235 -9.40 19.17 2.03
CA PRO A 235 -10.47 18.25 2.44
C PRO A 235 -11.84 18.62 1.87
N GLY A 236 -12.07 19.91 1.60
CA GLY A 236 -13.29 20.41 0.97
C GLY A 236 -13.47 19.99 -0.49
N SER A 237 -12.38 19.66 -1.21
CA SER A 237 -12.44 19.19 -2.60
C SER A 237 -12.51 17.67 -2.74
N ALA A 238 -12.55 16.93 -1.64
CA ALA A 238 -12.71 15.47 -1.66
C ALA A 238 -14.04 15.09 -2.32
N GLY A 239 -13.97 14.24 -3.35
CA GLY A 239 -15.15 13.68 -4.01
C GLY A 239 -15.99 12.87 -3.03
N VAL A 240 -17.30 13.02 -3.08
CA VAL A 240 -18.20 12.21 -2.26
C VAL A 240 -18.33 10.84 -2.90
N TYR A 241 -17.92 9.80 -2.18
CA TYR A 241 -18.15 8.43 -2.62
C TYR A 241 -19.50 7.96 -2.08
N GLU A 242 -20.45 7.76 -2.99
CA GLU A 242 -21.72 7.12 -2.67
C GLU A 242 -21.50 5.61 -2.61
N VAL A 243 -21.72 5.03 -1.43
CA VAL A 243 -21.68 3.57 -1.28
C VAL A 243 -22.80 3.00 -2.16
N PRO A 244 -22.51 2.08 -3.09
CA PRO A 244 -23.55 1.42 -3.86
C PRO A 244 -24.52 0.75 -2.89
N SER A 245 -25.80 1.12 -2.92
CA SER A 245 -26.84 0.41 -2.20
C SER A 245 -26.84 -1.05 -2.66
N GLU A 246 -26.83 -2.01 -1.73
CA GLU A 246 -26.82 -3.46 -2.01
C GLU A 246 -28.05 -3.92 -2.84
N GLU A 247 -29.03 -3.06 -3.03
CA GLU A 247 -30.21 -3.27 -3.87
C GLU A 247 -29.91 -3.06 -5.36
N GLN A 248 -29.17 -3.97 -5.99
CA GLN A 248 -29.29 -4.24 -7.44
C GLN A 248 -28.58 -5.52 -7.92
N GLN A 249 -28.34 -6.47 -7.03
CA GLN A 249 -27.84 -7.79 -7.37
C GLN A 249 -28.96 -8.85 -7.39
N GLU A 250 -30.10 -8.57 -8.01
CA GLU A 250 -31.04 -9.61 -8.43
C GLU A 250 -32.02 -9.09 -9.50
N SER A 251 -31.74 -9.40 -10.76
CA SER A 251 -32.77 -9.50 -11.80
C SER A 251 -32.28 -10.43 -12.93
N ALA A 252 -32.05 -11.69 -12.58
CA ALA A 252 -32.29 -12.76 -13.53
C ALA A 252 -33.78 -13.15 -13.39
N PRO A 253 -34.54 -13.35 -14.49
CA PRO A 253 -35.96 -13.67 -14.38
C PRO A 253 -36.15 -15.03 -13.72
N PHE A 254 -36.78 -15.04 -12.55
CA PHE A 254 -37.27 -16.23 -11.88
C PHE A 254 -38.28 -16.94 -12.79
N LEU A 255 -37.93 -18.16 -13.24
CA LEU A 255 -38.90 -19.06 -13.84
C LEU A 255 -39.84 -19.60 -12.73
N PRO A 256 -41.17 -19.69 -12.95
CA PRO A 256 -42.09 -20.16 -11.91
C PRO A 256 -41.80 -21.61 -11.50
N ALA A 257 -41.88 -21.87 -10.19
CA ALA A 257 -41.59 -23.14 -9.52
C ALA A 257 -42.48 -24.36 -9.90
N ARG A 258 -43.18 -24.33 -11.04
CA ARG A 258 -43.98 -25.45 -11.57
C ARG A 258 -43.34 -26.18 -12.75
N LEU A 259 -42.19 -25.72 -13.26
CA LEU A 259 -41.46 -26.38 -14.35
C LEU A 259 -40.38 -27.39 -13.88
N TRP A 260 -40.13 -27.51 -12.57
CA TRP A 260 -39.07 -28.36 -11.99
C TRP A 260 -39.57 -29.67 -11.36
N GLN A 261 -40.85 -30.03 -11.53
CA GLN A 261 -41.33 -31.40 -11.24
C GLN A 261 -41.26 -32.34 -12.45
N GLY A 262 -40.79 -31.86 -13.62
CA GLY A 262 -40.79 -32.62 -14.87
C GLY A 262 -39.43 -33.17 -15.33
N PHE A 263 -38.30 -32.74 -14.75
CA PHE A 263 -36.97 -33.05 -15.27
C PHE A 263 -36.08 -33.93 -14.35
N SER A 264 -36.51 -34.27 -13.14
CA SER A 264 -35.76 -35.19 -12.26
C SER A 264 -35.93 -36.69 -12.58
N ASN A 265 -36.69 -37.04 -13.62
CA ASN A 265 -36.87 -38.45 -14.06
C ASN A 265 -36.21 -38.78 -15.41
N MET A 266 -35.36 -37.90 -15.95
CA MET A 266 -34.52 -38.23 -17.10
C MET A 266 -33.11 -37.73 -16.83
N LEU A 267 -32.28 -38.58 -16.23
CA LEU A 267 -30.85 -38.78 -16.47
C LEU A 267 -30.25 -39.56 -15.29
N HIS A 268 -30.54 -40.86 -15.22
CA HIS A 268 -29.60 -41.90 -14.78
C HIS A 268 -30.14 -43.27 -15.21
N ASN A 269 -29.66 -43.75 -16.35
CA ASN A 269 -29.55 -45.17 -16.66
C ASN A 269 -28.25 -45.36 -17.45
N PRO A 270 -27.41 -46.31 -17.03
CA PRO A 270 -27.09 -47.40 -17.94
C PRO A 270 -27.39 -48.75 -17.27
N GLY A 271 -28.17 -49.58 -17.98
CA GLY A 271 -28.25 -51.03 -17.72
C GLY A 271 -26.86 -51.67 -17.91
N ASN A 272 -26.57 -52.89 -17.51
CA ASN A 272 -27.31 -54.14 -17.27
C ASN A 272 -26.29 -54.98 -16.44
N SER A 273 -26.54 -55.85 -15.46
CA SER A 273 -27.41 -57.03 -15.44
C SER A 273 -27.03 -57.90 -14.21
N ARG A 274 -28.01 -58.70 -13.73
CA ARG A 274 -27.93 -59.92 -12.88
C ARG A 274 -27.97 -59.80 -11.34
N GLU A 275 -29.13 -60.23 -10.83
CA GLU A 275 -29.54 -60.72 -9.49
C GLU A 275 -28.81 -62.00 -9.01
N PRO A 276 -29.10 -62.59 -7.79
CA PRO A 276 -29.69 -62.04 -6.55
C PRO A 276 -29.04 -62.56 -5.22
N SER A 277 -29.70 -62.23 -4.08
CA SER A 277 -29.72 -62.87 -2.74
C SER A 277 -28.77 -62.24 -1.69
N SER A 278 -29.09 -62.11 -0.39
CA SER A 278 -30.23 -62.43 0.48
C SER A 278 -29.98 -61.87 1.91
N THR A 279 -31.05 -61.64 2.70
CA THR A 279 -31.10 -61.65 4.21
C THR A 279 -30.25 -60.61 4.99
N SER A 280 -30.58 -60.06 6.17
CA SER A 280 -31.70 -60.11 7.13
C SER A 280 -31.34 -59.23 8.36
N GLN A 281 -32.34 -58.59 9.00
CA GLN A 281 -32.51 -58.33 10.47
C GLN A 281 -31.42 -57.46 11.20
N SER A 282 -31.61 -56.71 12.30
CA SER A 282 -32.63 -56.54 13.36
C SER A 282 -32.33 -55.17 14.06
N THR A 283 -33.30 -54.26 14.31
CA THR A 283 -34.11 -53.97 15.53
C THR A 283 -33.45 -53.36 16.79
N ASN A 284 -34.12 -52.28 17.26
CA ASN A 284 -34.33 -51.71 18.62
C ASN A 284 -33.14 -51.04 19.36
N GLY A 285 -33.23 -49.83 19.95
CA GLY A 285 -34.27 -49.19 20.78
C GLY A 285 -33.93 -49.43 22.27
N SER A 286 -34.02 -48.56 23.28
CA SER A 286 -34.55 -47.20 23.49
C SER A 286 -34.47 -46.88 25.01
N LEU A 287 -34.18 -45.61 25.37
CA LEU A 287 -34.66 -44.79 26.52
C LEU A 287 -34.20 -44.91 28.01
N HIS A 288 -33.93 -43.69 28.55
CA HIS A 288 -34.19 -43.09 29.89
C HIS A 288 -33.30 -43.51 31.09
N LYS A 289 -32.92 -42.65 32.06
CA LYS A 289 -33.59 -41.47 32.67
C LYS A 289 -32.60 -40.60 33.50
N GLU A 290 -33.01 -39.35 33.76
CA GLU A 290 -32.38 -38.26 34.54
C GLU A 290 -32.36 -38.48 36.07
N ASP A 291 -31.50 -37.75 36.81
CA ASP A 291 -31.91 -36.76 37.83
C ASP A 291 -30.72 -35.93 38.36
N ALA A 292 -31.05 -34.75 38.91
CA ALA A 292 -30.24 -33.54 39.11
C ALA A 292 -29.76 -33.25 40.55
N ASP A 293 -29.00 -32.13 40.68
CA ASP A 293 -28.75 -31.21 41.83
C ASP A 293 -27.24 -30.94 42.03
N GLU A 294 -26.71 -29.78 42.45
CA GLU A 294 -27.10 -28.36 42.52
C GLU A 294 -25.82 -27.59 42.98
N ASN A 295 -25.68 -26.30 42.60
CA ASN A 295 -24.95 -25.22 43.30
C ASN A 295 -23.40 -25.22 43.49
N THR A 296 -22.70 -24.18 42.99
CA THR A 296 -22.16 -23.02 43.79
C THR A 296 -20.97 -22.29 43.12
N ARG A 297 -21.17 -20.98 42.85
CA ARG A 297 -20.26 -19.79 42.85
C ARG A 297 -18.98 -19.67 42.02
N GLU A 298 -19.02 -18.63 41.17
CA GLU A 298 -18.10 -17.49 41.02
C GLU A 298 -16.64 -17.60 41.51
N SER A 299 -15.70 -17.35 40.58
CA SER A 299 -14.50 -16.57 40.86
C SER A 299 -14.03 -15.86 39.59
N LEU A 300 -14.15 -14.53 39.62
CA LEU A 300 -13.55 -13.59 38.70
C LEU A 300 -12.04 -13.52 38.99
N HIS A 301 -11.20 -13.79 37.98
CA HIS A 301 -9.79 -13.37 38.00
C HIS A 301 -9.63 -12.14 37.11
N LYS A 302 -9.32 -11.01 37.76
CA LYS A 302 -8.71 -9.84 37.12
C LYS A 302 -7.29 -10.21 36.73
N GLU A 303 -6.94 -10.00 35.47
CA GLU A 303 -5.54 -9.87 35.05
C GLU A 303 -5.16 -8.40 35.08
N ASP A 304 -4.04 -8.14 35.73
CA ASP A 304 -3.43 -6.83 35.88
C ASP A 304 -2.86 -6.35 34.55
N VAL A 305 -3.11 -5.08 34.24
CA VAL A 305 -2.58 -4.37 33.07
C VAL A 305 -1.24 -3.78 33.47
N ASP A 306 -0.16 -4.33 32.93
CA ASP A 306 1.17 -3.72 33.02
C ASP A 306 1.25 -2.48 32.11
N ASP A 307 1.17 -1.31 32.75
CA ASP A 307 1.38 0.00 32.16
C ASP A 307 2.89 0.30 32.11
N ASN A 308 3.56 -0.09 31.02
CA ASN A 308 4.84 0.50 30.60
C ASN A 308 5.28 -0.02 29.22
N THR A 309 4.75 0.53 28.13
CA THR A 309 5.40 0.47 26.81
C THR A 309 5.10 1.74 26.00
N ALA A 310 5.34 2.90 26.62
CA ALA A 310 5.39 4.17 25.91
C ALA A 310 6.85 4.50 25.59
N GLY A 311 7.41 3.84 24.57
CA GLY A 311 8.74 4.17 24.05
C GLY A 311 9.54 3.01 23.45
N SER A 312 9.02 2.31 22.43
CA SER A 312 9.87 1.35 21.68
C SER A 312 9.42 0.98 20.26
N LEU A 313 8.35 1.54 19.69
CA LEU A 313 7.82 1.06 18.40
C LEU A 313 8.39 1.73 17.14
N LEU A 314 9.48 2.49 17.26
CA LEU A 314 10.26 3.02 16.12
C LEU A 314 11.78 2.77 16.25
N LYS A 315 12.20 1.83 17.10
CA LYS A 315 13.61 1.43 17.21
C LYS A 315 13.75 -0.09 17.25
N GLU A 316 13.48 -0.74 16.14
CA GLU A 316 14.14 -2.00 15.79
C GLU A 316 14.50 -1.95 14.31
N ASP A 317 15.59 -1.24 14.04
CA ASP A 317 16.60 -1.64 13.06
C ASP A 317 17.90 -0.95 13.54
N GLY A 318 18.91 -1.76 13.85
CA GLY A 318 20.17 -1.30 14.45
C GLY A 318 20.88 -0.28 13.56
N TYR A 319 21.16 0.89 14.15
CA TYR A 319 22.19 1.82 13.68
C TYR A 319 23.21 1.99 14.81
N GLU A 320 24.35 1.34 14.66
CA GLU A 320 25.60 1.79 15.27
C GLU A 320 26.11 2.98 14.46
N SER A 321 26.22 4.14 15.11
CA SER A 321 26.85 5.32 14.56
C SER A 321 28.34 5.06 14.34
N ALA A 322 28.79 5.12 13.10
CA ALA A 322 30.20 5.28 12.80
C ALA A 322 30.65 6.66 13.33
N THR A 323 31.50 6.65 14.35
CA THR A 323 32.22 7.81 14.86
C THR A 323 33.27 8.23 13.83
N GLY A 324 32.99 9.32 13.11
CA GLY A 324 34.02 10.05 12.37
C GLY A 324 34.83 10.90 13.36
N SER A 325 36.10 10.54 13.56
CA SER A 325 37.06 11.33 14.32
C SER A 325 37.24 12.71 13.66
N PHE A 326 37.05 13.76 14.45
CA PHE A 326 37.44 15.13 14.11
C PHE A 326 38.95 15.23 14.30
N ASP A 327 39.71 15.07 13.22
CA ASP A 327 41.10 15.53 13.20
C ASP A 327 41.10 17.01 12.83
N LYS A 328 41.61 17.82 13.78
CA LYS A 328 41.91 19.23 13.58
C LYS A 328 43.08 19.33 12.61
N GLU A 329 42.87 19.90 11.43
CA GLU A 329 43.96 20.48 10.65
C GLU A 329 44.12 21.94 11.07
N ASP A 330 45.26 22.19 11.70
CA ASP A 330 45.80 23.51 11.98
C ASP A 330 46.11 24.22 10.66
N THR A 331 45.62 25.45 10.51
CA THR A 331 45.96 26.35 9.41
C THR A 331 47.20 27.14 9.83
N GLU A 332 48.38 26.75 9.32
CA GLU A 332 49.57 27.60 9.35
C GLU A 332 49.55 28.56 8.15
N GLU A 333 49.50 29.85 8.49
CA GLU A 333 49.77 30.97 7.60
C GLU A 333 51.26 31.01 7.25
N ASP A 334 51.59 30.94 5.96
CA ASP A 334 52.90 31.37 5.45
C ASP A 334 52.72 32.54 4.50
N SER A 335 52.80 33.74 5.07
CA SER A 335 52.96 35.00 4.34
C SER A 335 54.42 35.42 4.37
N ASN A 336 55.20 34.93 3.40
CA ASN A 336 56.58 35.38 3.22
C ASN A 336 56.65 36.53 2.21
N GLY A 337 56.56 37.75 2.73
CA GLY A 337 57.03 38.96 2.07
C GLY A 337 58.28 39.47 2.77
N SER A 338 59.43 39.44 2.10
CA SER A 338 60.57 40.29 2.46
C SER A 338 61.34 40.73 1.23
N LEU A 339 61.53 42.04 1.18
CA LEU A 339 62.22 42.84 0.19
C LEU A 339 63.72 42.54 0.14
N HIS A 340 64.31 42.53 -1.05
CA HIS A 340 65.64 43.11 -1.24
C HIS A 340 65.84 43.70 -2.64
N ASN A 341 66.66 44.74 -2.63
CA ASN A 341 66.87 45.79 -3.63
C ASN A 341 67.48 45.35 -4.97
N GLY A 342 67.14 46.15 -5.99
CA GLY A 342 68.11 46.75 -6.91
C GLY A 342 68.62 45.86 -8.04
N ASP A 343 68.20 46.16 -9.26
CA ASP A 343 69.11 46.76 -10.24
C ASP A 343 68.32 47.30 -11.44
N ALA A 344 68.82 48.43 -11.94
CA ALA A 344 68.38 49.08 -13.15
C ALA A 344 68.86 48.28 -14.37
N ASP A 345 68.04 48.23 -15.42
CA ASP A 345 68.54 48.39 -16.77
C ASP A 345 67.41 48.81 -17.73
N GLU A 346 67.70 49.90 -18.45
CA GLU A 346 67.07 50.27 -19.70
C GLU A 346 67.18 49.11 -20.69
N ASN A 347 66.17 48.86 -21.54
CA ASN A 347 66.19 49.30 -22.94
C ASN A 347 65.00 48.74 -23.76
N THR A 348 64.56 49.60 -24.69
CA THR A 348 63.82 49.39 -25.95
C THR A 348 63.15 48.06 -26.30
N LYS A 349 61.88 48.22 -26.74
CA LYS A 349 61.24 47.63 -27.94
C LYS A 349 61.81 46.29 -28.43
N TRP A 350 61.03 45.22 -28.31
CA TRP A 350 60.27 44.60 -29.41
C TRP A 350 59.08 43.83 -28.83
#